data_AF-A0AAE0XW18-F1
#
_entry.id   AF-A0AAE0XW18-F1
#
_cell.length_a   1.000
_cell.length_b   1.000
_cell.length_c   1.000
_cell.angle_alpha   90.00
_cell.angle_beta   90.00
_cell.angle_gamma   90.00
#
_symmetry.space_group_name_H-M   'P 1'
#
loop_
_entity.id
_entity.type
_entity.pdbx_description
1 polymer ?
#
loop_
_entity_poly.entity_id
_entity_poly.type
_entity_poly.pdbx_seq_one_letter_code
_entity_poly.pdbx_strand_id
1 'polypeptide(L)'
;MVNSGMTMTRAVRRLLEGMDNVVDYIDDLLVHTKTWEEHLQVLEELFKRLKATNLVARPTKCELGATQVDFLGHRLGQGTVGLQWPCA
;
A
#
# COMPACT_ATOMS: atom_id res chain seq x y z
N MET A 1 -15.29 18.19 7.77
CA MET A 1 -15.37 17.65 6.39
C MET A 1 -15.72 16.18 6.52
N VAL A 2 -16.85 15.71 5.99
CA VAL A 2 -17.32 14.32 6.22
C VAL A 2 -16.92 13.33 5.09
N ASN A 3 -16.48 13.82 3.93
CA ASN A 3 -16.22 13.02 2.73
C ASN A 3 -14.75 13.03 2.26
N SER A 4 -13.82 13.43 3.12
CA SER A 4 -12.40 13.58 2.77
C SER A 4 -11.75 12.24 2.40
N GLY A 5 -11.91 11.19 3.22
CA GLY A 5 -11.35 9.87 2.97
C GLY A 5 -11.81 9.28 1.64
N MET A 6 -13.12 9.28 1.38
CA MET A 6 -13.69 8.78 0.12
C MET A 6 -13.21 9.56 -1.11
N THR A 7 -12.90 10.84 -0.96
CA THR A 7 -12.38 11.66 -2.06
C THR A 7 -10.92 11.31 -2.35
N MET A 8 -10.11 11.09 -1.30
CA MET A 8 -8.72 10.66 -1.44
C MET A 8 -8.63 9.26 -2.04
N THR A 9 -9.37 8.29 -1.51
CA THR A 9 -9.43 6.92 -2.05
C THR A 9 -9.80 6.91 -3.53
N ARG A 10 -10.79 7.71 -3.94
CA ARG A 10 -11.18 7.80 -5.35
C ARG A 10 -10.05 8.35 -6.23
N ALA A 11 -9.29 9.34 -5.75
CA ALA A 11 -8.16 9.89 -6.50
C ALA A 11 -7.01 8.87 -6.61
N VAL A 12 -6.69 8.19 -5.51
CA VAL A 12 -5.66 7.15 -5.46
C VAL A 12 -6.03 5.97 -6.35
N ARG A 13 -7.29 5.50 -6.35
CA ARG A 13 -7.74 4.44 -7.25
C ARG A 13 -7.50 4.76 -8.71
N ARG A 14 -7.82 5.99 -9.13
CA ARG A 14 -7.56 6.44 -10.50
C ARG A 14 -6.07 6.48 -10.85
N LEU A 15 -5.22 6.79 -9.88
CA LEU A 15 -3.76 6.76 -10.05
C LEU A 15 -3.25 5.34 -10.28
N LEU A 16 -3.81 4.38 -9.53
CA LEU A 16 -3.39 2.98 -9.52
C LEU A 16 -4.03 2.14 -10.62
N GLU A 17 -4.90 2.73 -11.45
CA GLU A 17 -5.49 2.03 -12.60
C GLU A 17 -4.38 1.39 -13.47
N GLY A 18 -4.49 0.08 -13.71
CA GLY A 18 -3.52 -0.71 -14.45
C GLY A 18 -2.36 -1.29 -13.61
N MET A 19 -2.41 -1.19 -12.28
CA MET A 19 -1.47 -1.88 -11.38
C MET A 19 -2.21 -2.95 -10.56
N ASP A 20 -2.17 -4.21 -11.02
CA ASP A 20 -2.86 -5.32 -10.32
C ASP A 20 -2.17 -5.78 -9.02
N ASN A 21 -0.94 -5.33 -8.80
CA ASN A 21 -0.09 -5.72 -7.66
C ASN A 21 -0.18 -4.75 -6.48
N VAL A 22 -1.08 -3.75 -6.55
CA VAL A 22 -1.24 -2.70 -5.54
C VAL A 22 -2.69 -2.66 -5.09
N VAL A 23 -2.90 -2.72 -3.78
CA VAL A 23 -4.21 -2.65 -3.14
C VAL A 23 -4.29 -1.37 -2.31
N ASP A 24 -5.33 -0.56 -2.54
CA ASP A 24 -5.62 0.63 -1.76
C ASP A 24 -6.66 0.38 -0.67
N TYR A 25 -6.43 0.94 0.51
CA TYR A 25 -7.43 1.07 1.55
C TYR A 25 -7.32 2.41 2.27
N ILE A 26 -8.20 3.34 1.92
CA ILE A 26 -8.26 4.71 2.48
C ILE A 26 -6.90 5.43 2.37
N ASP A 27 -6.10 5.42 3.43
CA ASP A 27 -4.81 6.10 3.54
C ASP A 27 -3.62 5.14 3.36
N ASP A 28 -3.87 3.83 3.36
CA ASP A 28 -2.86 2.79 3.30
C ASP A 28 -2.79 2.15 1.90
N LEU A 29 -1.56 1.91 1.43
CA LEU A 29 -1.26 1.25 0.17
C LEU A 29 -0.46 -0.02 0.45
N LEU A 30 -0.96 -1.15 -0.04
CA LEU A 30 -0.30 -2.44 0.08
C LEU A 30 0.21 -2.88 -1.30
N VAL A 31 1.51 -3.19 -1.39
CA VAL A 31 2.12 -3.71 -2.61
C VAL A 31 2.49 -5.18 -2.39
N HIS A 32 2.04 -6.06 -3.28
CA HIS A 32 2.33 -7.49 -3.20
C HIS A 32 2.89 -8.03 -4.52
N THR A 33 4.02 -8.74 -4.44
CA THR A 33 4.69 -9.37 -5.60
C THR A 33 5.25 -10.72 -5.20
N LYS A 34 5.61 -11.55 -6.20
CA LYS A 34 6.17 -12.90 -5.96
C LYS A 34 7.69 -12.86 -5.79
N THR A 35 8.37 -12.05 -6.58
CA THR A 35 9.83 -11.88 -6.52
C THR A 35 10.21 -10.50 -6.05
N TRP A 36 11.46 -10.36 -5.58
CA TRP A 36 12.02 -9.10 -5.13
C TRP A 36 12.25 -8.13 -6.30
N GLU A 37 12.66 -8.65 -7.45
CA GLU A 37 12.91 -7.88 -8.66
C GLU A 37 11.61 -7.25 -9.19
N GLU A 38 10.52 -8.02 -9.23
CA GLU A 38 9.18 -7.50 -9.56
C GLU A 38 8.73 -6.45 -8.52
N HIS A 39 9.03 -6.67 -7.23
CA HIS A 39 8.69 -5.74 -6.17
C HIS A 39 9.29 -4.36 -6.42
N LEU A 40 10.57 -4.31 -6.76
CA LEU A 40 11.28 -3.06 -7.04
C LEU A 40 10.72 -2.34 -8.27
N GLN A 41 10.39 -3.08 -9.33
CA GLN A 41 9.77 -2.49 -10.54
C GLN A 41 8.41 -1.87 -10.23
N VAL A 42 7.57 -2.58 -9.46
CA VAL A 42 6.25 -2.08 -9.07
C VAL A 42 6.37 -0.86 -8.15
N LEU A 43 7.30 -0.88 -7.19
CA LEU A 43 7.56 0.27 -6.31
C LEU A 43 8.06 1.49 -7.09
N GLU A 44 8.95 1.31 -8.05
CA GLU A 44 9.46 2.41 -8.88
C GLU A 44 8.31 3.08 -9.67
N GLU A 45 7.45 2.27 -10.28
CA GLU A 45 6.28 2.75 -11.00
C GLU A 45 5.29 3.46 -10.06
N LEU A 46 5.01 2.87 -8.89
CA LEU A 46 4.15 3.47 -7.88
C LEU A 46 4.66 4.86 -7.46
N PHE A 47 5.95 4.98 -7.14
CA PHE A 47 6.55 6.24 -6.73
C PHE A 47 6.60 7.26 -7.88
N LYS A 48 6.80 6.84 -9.13
CA LYS A 48 6.68 7.73 -10.29
C LYS A 48 5.29 8.33 -10.40
N ARG A 49 4.24 7.52 -10.25
CA ARG A 49 2.85 7.98 -10.31
C ARG A 49 2.49 8.90 -9.15
N LEU A 50 2.89 8.55 -7.92
CA LEU A 50 2.70 9.41 -6.75
C LEU A 50 3.37 10.77 -6.93
N LYS A 51 4.61 10.77 -7.45
CA LYS A 51 5.34 12.00 -7.75
C LYS A 51 4.66 12.85 -8.82
N ALA A 52 4.09 12.22 -9.86
CA ALA A 52 3.36 12.93 -10.93
C ALA A 52 2.08 13.62 -10.44
N THR A 53 1.45 13.09 -9.38
CA THR A 53 0.22 13.65 -8.79
C THR A 53 0.46 14.47 -7.54
N ASN A 54 1.72 14.75 -7.22
CA ASN A 54 2.11 15.56 -6.06
C ASN A 54 1.65 14.96 -4.70
N LEU A 55 1.37 13.65 -4.69
CA LEU A 55 1.08 12.87 -3.48
C LEU A 55 2.39 12.44 -2.83
N VAL A 56 2.45 12.51 -1.50
CA VAL A 56 3.66 12.21 -0.73
C VAL A 56 3.37 11.09 0.25
N ALA A 57 4.07 9.97 0.08
CA ALA A 57 4.12 8.91 1.08
C ALA A 57 4.98 9.37 2.27
N ARG A 58 4.52 9.10 3.50
CA ARG A 58 5.28 9.44 4.72
C ARG A 58 6.28 8.32 5.03
N PRO A 59 7.61 8.53 4.86
CA PRO A 59 8.57 7.43 5.00
C PRO A 59 8.57 6.79 6.39
N THR A 60 8.28 7.56 7.44
CA THR A 60 8.20 7.07 8.82
C THR A 60 7.04 6.11 9.08
N LYS A 61 6.07 6.04 8.17
CA LYS A 61 4.92 5.13 8.22
C LYS A 61 4.98 4.05 7.13
N CYS A 62 6.00 4.06 6.27
CA CYS A 62 6.13 3.11 5.18
C CYS A 62 7.02 1.95 5.61
N GLU A 63 6.48 0.73 5.57
CA GLU A 63 7.25 -0.50 5.67
C GLU A 63 7.54 -1.00 4.25
N LEU A 64 8.82 -0.97 3.84
CA LEU A 64 9.24 -1.35 2.49
C LEU A 64 10.06 -2.64 2.54
N GLY A 65 9.73 -3.58 1.65
CA GLY A 65 10.46 -4.82 1.46
C GLY A 65 10.45 -5.78 2.64
N ALA A 66 9.40 -5.74 3.47
CA ALA A 66 9.20 -6.70 4.53
C ALA A 66 8.51 -7.96 3.99
N THR A 67 8.90 -9.13 4.53
CA THR A 67 8.26 -10.43 4.24
C THR A 67 6.94 -10.60 5.00
N GLN A 68 6.74 -9.82 6.06
CA GLN A 68 5.51 -9.72 6.83
C GLN A 68 5.23 -8.25 7.09
N VAL A 69 3.98 -7.82 6.91
CA VAL A 69 3.54 -6.44 7.14
C VAL A 69 2.25 -6.42 7.93
N ASP A 70 2.10 -5.42 8.79
CA ASP A 70 0.87 -5.19 9.54
C ASP A 70 -0.04 -4.25 8.71
N PHE A 71 -1.22 -4.72 8.33
CA PHE A 71 -2.18 -4.00 7.47
C PHE A 71 -3.60 -4.17 8.03
N LEU A 72 -4.26 -3.05 8.35
CA LEU A 72 -5.64 -3.00 8.89
C LEU A 72 -5.89 -3.87 10.13
N GLY A 73 -4.90 -4.01 11.01
CA GLY A 73 -4.99 -4.87 12.20
C GLY A 73 -4.82 -6.37 11.91
N HIS A 74 -4.30 -6.70 10.73
CA HIS A 74 -3.90 -8.04 10.36
C HIS A 74 -2.41 -8.09 10.07
N ARG A 75 -1.76 -9.18 10.47
CA ARG A 75 -0.40 -9.49 10.05
C ARG A 75 -0.45 -10.31 8.77
N LEU A 76 -0.03 -9.72 7.67
CA LEU A 76 0.04 -10.36 6.35
C LEU A 76 1.42 -10.96 6.15
N GLY A 77 1.49 -12.24 5.77
CA GLY A 77 2.77 -12.87 5.47
C GLY A 77 2.64 -14.31 4.96
N GLN A 78 3.51 -14.71 4.03
CA GLN A 78 3.59 -16.08 3.49
C GLN A 78 2.25 -16.67 3.00
N GLY A 79 1.35 -15.83 2.46
CA GLY A 79 0.02 -16.25 2.01
C GLY A 79 -0.99 -16.51 3.14
N THR A 80 -0.64 -16.16 4.37
CA THR A 80 -1.51 -16.24 5.55
C THR A 80 -1.89 -14.85 6.04
N VAL A 81 -3.10 -14.75 6.60
CA VAL A 81 -3.62 -13.55 7.25
C VAL A 81 -3.77 -13.87 8.73
N GLY A 82 -2.87 -13.35 9.56
CA GLY A 82 -2.95 -13.43 11.01
C GLY A 82 -3.73 -12.26 11.60
N LEU A 83 -4.40 -12.46 12.73
CA LEU A 83 -5.01 -11.37 13.49
C LEU A 83 -3.94 -10.70 14.36
N GLN A 84 -3.86 -9.37 14.32
CA GLN A 84 -3.06 -8.56 15.24
C GLN A 84 -3.98 -8.03 16.35
N TRP A 85 -4.60 -8.93 17.13
CA TRP A 85 -5.40 -8.59 18.31
C TRP A 85 -4.54 -8.78 19.58
N PRO A 86 -4.66 -7.95 20.65
CA PRO A 86 -3.52 -7.59 21.47
C PRO A 86 -3.12 -8.70 22.42
N CYS A 87 -1.89 -9.17 22.25
CA CYS A 87 -1.05 -9.77 23.29
C CYS A 87 0.38 -9.21 23.13
N ALA A 88 0.53 -7.91 23.39
CA ALA A 88 1.76 -7.26 23.87
C ALA A 88 1.43 -5.84 24.34
#